data_AF-A0A2D4UMN8-F1
#
_entry.id   AF-A0A2D4UMN8-F1
#
_cell.length_a   1.000
_cell.length_b   1.000
_cell.length_c   1.000
_cell.angle_alpha   90.00
_cell.angle_beta   90.00
_cell.angle_gamma   90.00
#
_symmetry.space_group_name_H-M   'P 1'
#
loop_
_entity.id
_entity.type
_entity.pdbx_description
1 polymer ?
#
loop_
_entity_poly.entity_id
_entity_poly.type
_entity_poly.pdbx_seq_one_letter_code
_entity_poly.pdbx_strand_id
1 'polypeptide(L)' 'AKGANVPILPTFLDYSNKRGGFGTPIKTSDNLLSDMQKLRDFYEPFSGKFPKKSGPIKLKEEASSDKI' A
#
# COMPACT_ATOMS: atom_id res chain seq x y z
N ALA A 1 -10.32 8.28 -3.17
CA ALA A 1 -9.17 9.18 -3.36
C ALA A 1 -9.20 9.88 -4.72
N LYS A 2 -9.02 9.16 -5.84
CA LYS A 2 -9.03 9.75 -7.19
C LYS A 2 -10.28 10.55 -7.53
N GLY A 3 -11.47 10.00 -7.29
CA GLY A 3 -12.76 10.69 -7.56
C GLY A 3 -13.00 11.95 -6.71
N ALA A 4 -12.20 12.17 -5.66
CA ALA A 4 -12.25 13.36 -4.82
C ALA A 4 -10.97 14.23 -4.97
N ASN A 5 -10.03 13.85 -5.85
CA ASN A 5 -8.72 14.49 -6.04
C ASN A 5 -7.92 14.72 -4.74
N VAL A 6 -7.99 13.77 -3.80
CA VAL A 6 -7.30 13.86 -2.50
C VAL A 6 -6.07 12.96 -2.49
N PRO A 7 -4.90 13.46 -2.02
CA PRO A 7 -3.70 12.64 -1.88
C PRO A 7 -3.89 11.57 -0.79
N ILE A 8 -3.29 10.39 -1.01
CA ILE A 8 -3.27 9.29 -0.04
C ILE A 8 -2.01 9.43 0.80
N LEU A 9 -2.17 9.55 2.12
CA LEU A 9 -1.04 9.59 3.04
C LEU A 9 -0.87 8.22 3.71
N PRO A 10 0.07 7.38 3.26
CA PRO A 10 0.28 6.08 3.88
C PRO A 10 0.88 6.26 5.27
N THR A 11 0.40 5.48 6.22
CA THR A 11 0.93 5.46 7.60
C THR A 11 1.30 4.03 7.95
N PHE A 12 2.32 3.88 8.79
CA PHE A 12 2.79 2.57 9.19
C PHE A 12 2.99 2.51 10.70
N LEU A 13 2.84 1.29 11.21
CA LEU A 13 3.19 0.91 12.56
C LEU A 13 4.12 -0.30 12.46
N ASP A 14 5.42 -0.01 12.57
CA ASP A 14 6.46 -1.02 12.59
C ASP A 14 6.65 -1.51 14.03
N TYR A 15 6.18 -2.73 14.29
CA TYR A 15 6.26 -3.35 15.61
C TYR A 15 7.64 -3.96 15.89
N SER A 16 8.42 -4.26 14.85
CA SER A 16 9.79 -4.76 15.02
C SER A 16 10.67 -3.70 15.67
N ASN A 17 10.54 -2.45 15.21
CA ASN A 17 11.28 -1.32 15.77
C ASN A 17 10.48 -0.48 16.79
N LYS A 18 9.21 -0.83 17.05
CA LYS A 18 8.26 -0.06 17.89
C LYS A 18 8.11 1.40 17.44
N ARG A 19 8.05 1.63 16.13
CA ARG A 19 7.98 2.96 15.52
C ARG A 19 6.68 3.10 14.74
N GLY A 20 6.01 4.23 14.94
CA GLY A 20 4.93 4.68 14.08
C GLY A 20 5.40 5.86 13.25
N GLY A 21 4.89 5.99 12.03
CA GLY A 21 5.27 7.08 11.16
C GLY A 21 4.26 7.36 10.06
N PHE A 22 4.42 8.53 9.48
CA PHE A 22 3.70 8.98 8.30
C PHE A 22 4.67 8.92 7.12
N GLY A 23 4.20 8.35 6.02
CA GLY A 23 4.92 8.37 4.75
C GLY A 23 4.67 9.65 3.97
N THR A 24 5.23 9.70 2.76
CA THR A 24 5.02 10.81 1.84
C THR A 24 3.62 10.74 1.24
N PRO A 25 2.88 11.87 1.15
CA PRO A 25 1.59 11.90 0.45
C PRO A 25 1.76 11.47 -1.01
N ILE A 26 1.06 10.40 -1.40
CA ILE A 26 1.03 9.86 -2.76
C ILE A 26 -0.18 10.48 -3.49
N LYS A 27 0.08 11.19 -4.59
CA LYS A 27 -0.98 11.60 -5.50
C LYS A 27 -1.39 10.41 -6.37
N THR A 28 -2.69 10.10 -6.40
CA THR A 28 -3.24 9.08 -7.29
C THR A 28 -3.16 9.58 -8.74
N SER A 29 -2.61 8.75 -9.61
CA SER A 29 -2.46 8.97 -11.05
C SER A 29 -3.54 8.22 -11.84
N ASP A 30 -3.46 8.25 -13.16
CA ASP A 30 -4.30 7.43 -14.03
C ASP A 30 -3.83 5.98 -14.15
N ASN A 31 -2.62 5.67 -13.68
CA ASN A 31 -2.09 4.31 -13.68
C ASN A 31 -2.21 3.68 -12.29
N LEU A 32 -3.28 2.93 -12.11
CA LEU A 32 -3.62 2.23 -10.88
C LEU A 32 -2.54 1.21 -10.47
N LEU A 33 -1.89 0.52 -11.42
CA LEU A 33 -0.78 -0.41 -11.11
C LEU A 33 0.42 0.33 -10.53
N SER A 34 0.77 1.49 -11.10
CA SER A 34 1.89 2.32 -10.62
C SER A 34 1.63 2.83 -9.20
N ASP A 35 0.41 3.27 -8.90
CA ASP A 35 0.07 3.74 -7.56
C ASP A 35 0.07 2.60 -6.53
N MET A 36 -0.42 1.42 -6.91
CA MET A 36 -0.34 0.23 -6.07
C MET A 36 1.11 -0.20 -5.84
N GLN A 37 1.99 -0.06 -6.84
CA GLN A 37 3.40 -0.37 -6.68
C GLN A 37 4.08 0.56 -5.66
N LYS A 38 3.82 1.87 -5.71
CA LYS A 38 4.34 2.82 -4.70
C LYS A 38 3.93 2.44 -3.28
N LEU A 39 2.70 1.94 -3.10
CA LEU A 39 2.24 1.45 -1.81
C LEU A 39 2.94 0.14 -1.40
N ARG A 40 3.15 -0.78 -2.34
CA ARG A 40 3.92 -2.02 -2.09
C ARG A 40 5.34 -1.69 -1.64
N ASP A 41 6.04 -0.84 -2.38
CA ASP A 41 7.41 -0.41 -2.08
C ASP A 41 7.49 0.32 -0.73
N PHE A 42 6.47 1.14 -0.41
CA PHE A 42 6.41 1.83 0.88
C PHE A 42 6.26 0.88 2.07
N TYR A 43 5.43 -0.16 1.95
CA TYR A 43 5.16 -1.08 3.05
C TYR A 43 6.14 -2.25 3.16
N GLU A 44 6.93 -2.54 2.12
CA GLU A 44 7.94 -3.59 2.09
C GLU A 44 8.88 -3.63 3.33
N PRO A 45 9.47 -2.50 3.79
CA PRO A 45 10.39 -2.54 4.92
C PRO A 45 9.72 -2.66 6.29
N PHE A 46 8.38 -2.54 6.38
CA PHE A 46 7.68 -2.46 7.66
C PHE A 46 7.02 -3.77 8.05
N SER A 47 7.22 -4.20 9.30
CA SER A 47 6.57 -5.39 9.85
C SER A 47 5.46 -5.04 10.83
N GLY A 48 4.25 -5.50 10.52
CA GLY A 48 3.12 -5.42 11.43
C GLY A 48 3.29 -6.34 12.65
N LYS A 49 2.52 -6.09 13.71
CA LYS A 49 2.51 -6.90 14.95
C LYS A 49 2.29 -8.40 14.71
N PHE A 50 1.50 -8.73 13.69
CA PHE A 50 1.19 -10.11 13.31
C PHE A 50 1.50 -10.32 11.82
N PRO A 51 2.76 -10.64 11.46
CA PRO A 51 3.16 -10.80 10.07
C PRO A 51 2.31 -11.85 9.34
N LYS A 52 1.95 -12.95 10.03
CA LYS A 52 1.10 -14.04 9.51
C LYS A 52 -0.34 -13.63 9.15
N LYS A 53 -0.80 -12.45 9.57
CA LYS A 53 -2.12 -11.91 9.23
C LYS A 53 -2.03 -10.82 8.14
N SER A 54 -0.86 -10.59 7.57
CA SER A 54 -0.67 -9.63 6.49
C SER A 54 -0.99 -10.30 5.16
N GLY A 55 -1.95 -9.74 4.42
CA GLY A 55 -2.26 -10.18 3.06
C GLY A 55 -1.35 -9.49 2.03
N PRO A 56 -1.26 -10.03 0.81
CA PRO A 56 -0.58 -9.34 -0.28
C PRO A 56 -1.31 -8.04 -0.60
N ILE A 57 -0.57 -6.94 -0.73
CA ILE A 57 -1.12 -5.65 -1.19
C ILE A 57 -1.37 -5.78 -2.69
N LYS A 58 -2.55 -6.28 -3.07
CA LYS A 58 -3.01 -6.48 -4.45
C LYS A 58 -4.48 -6.09 -4.56
N LEU A 59 -4.86 -5.57 -5.72
CA LEU A 59 -6.25 -5.27 -6.02
C LEU A 59 -6.98 -6.48 -6.62
N LYS A 60 -8.29 -6.55 -6.45
CA LYS A 60 -9.11 -7.67 -6.95
C LYS A 60 -9.12 -7.71 -8.49
N GLU A 61 -9.01 -6.53 -9.10
CA GLU A 61 -8.88 -6.31 -10.52
C GLU A 61 -7.58 -6.92 -11.07
N GLU A 62 -6.48 -6.87 -10.30
CA GLU A 62 -5.19 -7.52 -10.66
C GLU A 62 -5.31 -9.04 -10.59
N ALA A 63 -6.04 -9.58 -9.60
CA ALA A 63 -6.24 -11.02 -9.43
C ALA A 63 -7.13 -11.67 -10.51
N SER A 64 -7.91 -10.87 -11.24
CA SER A 64 -8.81 -11.34 -12.31
C SER A 64 -8.11 -11.54 -13.65
N SER A 65 -6.90 -11.00 -13.83
CA SER A 65 -6.08 -11.18 -15.04
C SER A 65 -5.21 -12.45 -15.01
N ASP A 66 -5.18 -13.17 -13.88
CA ASP A 66 -4.42 -14.41 -13.67
C ASP A 66 -5.23 -15.68 -14.02
N LYS A 67 -6.34 -15.54 -14.76
CA LYS A 67 -7.05 -16.66 -15.38
C LYS A 67 -6.72 -16.70 -16.88
N ILE A 68 -5.60 -17.33 -17.22
CA ILE A 68 -5.34 -17.90 -18.55
C ILE A 68 -4.97 -19.36 -18.34
#